data_AF-A0A1S6HAS3-F1
#
_entry.id   AF-A0A1S6HAS3-F1
#
_cell.length_a   1.000
_cell.length_b   1.000
_cell.length_c   1.000
_cell.angle_alpha   90.00
_cell.angle_beta   90.00
_cell.angle_gamma   90.00
#
_symmetry.space_group_name_H-M   'P 1'
#
loop_
_entity.id
_entity.type
_entity.pdbx_description
1 polymer ?
#
loop_
_entity_poly.entity_id
_entity_poly.type
_entity_poly.pdbx_seq_one_letter_code
_entity_poly.pdbx_strand_id
1 'polypeptide(L)'
;MALERQTGNFAVAYEKASSEGKPATARDLLKERIKQGVDSDVCYPGAWTTESFSCIQGNIYGALAEFNPLIPYAQTAVDAHKNNREFYLTPDILLNGRAATEVILEIAEQDTARPTYKKRVINLGKTKTHNVPTDSFADDNGIVFLARSKKLAKESGLFLKNKTGIREVTFYLLPIQSKDYARSFWLDCIGHGGRSNFYCDYWDLYYDLGSLFRVRGKKSAEGAQKISPKEMRALPYTQEQLNSFLETAQGIKEGKLGTLQAGKLEELILGLMQFAKQ
;
A
#
# COMPACT_ATOMS: atom_id res chain seq x y z
N MET A 1 -18.18 6.81 18.61
CA MET A 1 -17.28 7.67 17.84
C MET A 1 -16.82 6.88 16.63
N ALA A 2 -17.30 7.25 15.45
CA ALA A 2 -16.87 6.65 14.21
C ALA A 2 -15.46 7.17 13.89
N LEU A 3 -14.49 6.27 13.74
CA LEU A 3 -13.18 6.63 13.19
C LEU A 3 -13.38 6.95 11.70
N GLU A 4 -13.12 8.19 11.32
CA GLU A 4 -13.18 8.66 9.94
C GLU A 4 -12.16 7.92 9.06
N ARG A 5 -12.52 7.71 7.78
CA ARG A 5 -11.57 7.26 6.78
C ARG A 5 -10.51 8.35 6.62
N GLN A 6 -9.27 8.06 7.01
CA GLN A 6 -8.15 8.97 6.76
C GLN A 6 -7.60 8.73 5.36
N THR A 7 -8.25 9.31 4.38
CA THR A 7 -7.78 9.36 2.99
C THR A 7 -6.90 10.58 2.80
N GLY A 8 -5.73 10.42 2.18
CA GLY A 8 -4.86 11.54 1.79
C GLY A 8 -3.40 11.38 2.20
N ASN A 9 -2.63 12.44 1.93
CA ASN A 9 -1.20 12.60 2.19
C ASN A 9 -0.66 11.70 3.34
N PHE A 10 0.25 10.80 3.01
CA PHE A 10 0.88 9.85 3.94
C PHE A 10 1.41 10.51 5.21
N ALA A 11 2.04 11.69 5.13
CA ALA A 11 2.60 12.37 6.30
C ALA A 11 1.50 12.80 7.28
N VAL A 12 0.39 13.34 6.77
CA VAL A 12 -0.77 13.74 7.58
C VAL A 12 -1.45 12.52 8.20
N ALA A 13 -1.66 11.48 7.39
CA ALA A 13 -2.23 10.22 7.87
C ALA A 13 -1.32 9.58 8.94
N TYR A 14 0.00 9.64 8.77
CA TYR A 14 0.97 9.13 9.73
C TYR A 14 0.97 9.91 11.04
N GLU A 15 0.98 11.23 10.99
CA GLU A 15 0.95 12.09 12.18
C GLU A 15 -0.33 11.85 13.00
N LYS A 16 -1.48 11.86 12.34
CA LYS A 16 -2.77 11.59 13.00
C LYS A 16 -2.84 10.15 13.53
N ALA A 17 -2.24 9.17 12.86
CA ALA A 17 -2.12 7.80 13.38
C ALA A 17 -1.31 7.72 14.65
N SER A 18 -0.19 8.42 14.66
CA SER A 18 0.73 8.42 15.77
C SER A 18 0.15 9.12 17.00
N SER A 19 -0.74 10.11 16.80
CA SER A 19 -1.42 10.79 17.91
C SER A 19 -2.62 10.00 18.47
N GLU A 20 -3.33 9.25 17.61
CA GLU A 20 -4.48 8.42 18.01
C GLU A 20 -4.07 7.01 18.48
N GLY A 21 -2.83 6.61 18.25
CA GLY A 21 -2.32 5.29 18.64
C GLY A 21 -1.05 4.90 17.87
N LYS A 22 -0.95 3.62 17.51
CA LYS A 22 0.17 3.10 16.70
C LYS A 22 -0.30 2.88 15.26
N PRO A 23 0.40 3.41 14.25
CA PRO A 23 0.06 3.14 12.86
C PRO A 23 0.19 1.65 12.50
N ALA A 24 -0.58 1.20 11.50
CA ALA A 24 -0.73 -0.23 11.21
C ALA A 24 0.52 -0.84 10.57
N THR A 25 0.83 -2.07 10.96
CA THR A 25 1.81 -2.92 10.26
C THR A 25 1.11 -3.74 9.17
N ALA A 26 1.87 -4.24 8.20
CA ALA A 26 1.36 -5.17 7.20
C ALA A 26 0.76 -6.42 7.85
N ARG A 27 1.39 -6.90 8.93
CA ARG A 27 0.86 -8.00 9.76
C ARG A 27 -0.52 -7.69 10.33
N ASP A 28 -0.71 -6.50 10.90
CA ASP A 28 -1.98 -6.12 11.51
C ASP A 28 -3.09 -6.05 10.47
N LEU A 29 -2.78 -5.49 9.30
CA LEU A 29 -3.69 -5.38 8.17
C LEU A 29 -4.08 -6.75 7.61
N LEU A 30 -3.13 -7.66 7.41
CA LEU A 30 -3.40 -9.04 6.95
C LEU A 30 -4.32 -9.77 7.92
N LYS A 31 -4.07 -9.68 9.23
CA LYS A 31 -4.94 -10.28 10.26
C LYS A 31 -6.34 -9.72 10.22
N GLU A 32 -6.47 -8.40 10.13
CA GLU A 32 -7.77 -7.75 10.20
C GLU A 32 -8.60 -8.04 8.93
N ARG A 33 -7.98 -8.12 7.75
CA ARG A 33 -8.63 -8.57 6.51
C ARG A 33 -9.21 -9.99 6.65
N ILE A 34 -8.42 -10.93 7.17
CA ILE A 34 -8.88 -12.31 7.39
C ILE A 34 -10.07 -12.34 8.37
N LYS A 35 -9.95 -11.61 9.47
CA LYS A 35 -10.94 -11.58 10.55
C LYS A 35 -12.26 -10.94 10.11
N GLN A 36 -12.20 -9.82 9.40
CA GLN A 36 -13.40 -9.07 8.98
C GLN A 36 -14.01 -9.59 7.66
N GLY A 37 -13.23 -10.28 6.83
CA GLY A 37 -13.69 -10.81 5.55
C GLY A 37 -13.56 -9.82 4.38
N VAL A 38 -13.79 -10.33 3.16
CA VAL A 38 -13.51 -9.60 1.91
C VAL A 38 -14.42 -8.40 1.65
N ASP A 39 -15.64 -8.42 2.21
CA ASP A 39 -16.62 -7.33 2.08
C ASP A 39 -16.42 -6.21 3.11
N SER A 40 -15.42 -6.34 3.97
CA SER A 40 -15.16 -5.35 5.00
C SER A 40 -14.46 -4.12 4.46
N ASP A 41 -14.66 -2.98 5.13
CA ASP A 41 -13.96 -1.75 4.83
C ASP A 41 -12.43 -1.97 4.81
N VAL A 42 -11.87 -2.87 5.63
CA VAL A 42 -10.40 -3.06 5.66
C VAL A 42 -9.81 -3.56 4.34
N CYS A 43 -10.64 -4.15 3.47
CA CYS A 43 -10.25 -4.66 2.18
C CYS A 43 -10.22 -3.60 1.05
N TYR A 44 -10.74 -2.38 1.25
CA TYR A 44 -10.85 -1.35 0.19
C TYR A 44 -10.66 0.06 0.73
N PRO A 45 -9.82 0.96 0.17
CA PRO A 45 -9.12 0.93 -1.12
C PRO A 45 -7.64 0.48 -1.07
N GLY A 46 -7.23 -0.29 -0.06
CA GLY A 46 -5.82 -0.61 0.19
C GLY A 46 -5.26 0.27 1.30
N ALA A 47 -4.01 0.04 1.69
CA ALA A 47 -3.39 0.82 2.77
C ALA A 47 -1.86 0.84 2.69
N TRP A 48 -1.28 2.00 3.04
CA TRP A 48 0.13 2.08 3.37
C TRP A 48 0.32 1.41 4.71
N THR A 49 1.48 0.82 4.92
CA THR A 49 1.84 0.29 6.22
C THR A 49 3.09 0.98 6.73
N THR A 50 3.41 0.73 7.99
CA THR A 50 4.62 1.27 8.60
C THR A 50 5.91 0.64 8.08
N GLU A 51 5.85 -0.45 7.32
CA GLU A 51 7.01 -1.04 6.66
C GLU A 51 7.44 -0.24 5.43
N SER A 52 8.72 -0.37 5.08
CA SER A 52 9.29 0.23 3.87
C SER A 52 10.23 -0.74 3.18
N PHE A 53 10.56 -0.42 1.94
CA PHE A 53 11.58 -1.10 1.18
C PHE A 53 12.52 -0.09 0.55
N SER A 54 13.81 -0.40 0.56
CA SER A 54 14.88 0.49 0.09
C SER A 54 15.76 -0.22 -0.92
N CYS A 55 16.20 0.49 -1.97
CA CYS A 55 17.32 0.07 -2.79
C CYS A 55 18.58 0.68 -2.20
N ILE A 56 19.53 -0.14 -1.75
CA ILE A 56 20.80 0.29 -1.17
C ILE A 56 21.92 -0.50 -1.84
N GLN A 57 22.88 0.19 -2.44
CA GLN A 57 24.02 -0.42 -3.13
C GLN A 57 23.59 -1.48 -4.17
N GLY A 58 22.47 -1.22 -4.85
CA GLY A 58 21.90 -2.12 -5.85
C GLY A 58 21.26 -3.40 -5.32
N ASN A 59 20.90 -3.46 -4.02
CA ASN A 59 20.13 -4.54 -3.40
C ASN A 59 18.88 -4.00 -2.71
N ILE A 60 17.84 -4.82 -2.61
CA ILE A 60 16.56 -4.47 -1.98
C ILE A 60 16.56 -4.91 -0.52
N TYR A 61 16.21 -3.98 0.37
CA TYR A 61 16.07 -4.20 1.79
C TYR A 61 14.66 -3.87 2.25
N GLY A 62 13.97 -4.79 2.90
CA GLY A 62 12.70 -4.53 3.58
C GLY A 62 12.94 -4.20 5.05
N ALA A 63 12.33 -3.15 5.58
CA ALA A 63 12.53 -2.67 6.94
C ALA A 63 11.20 -2.53 7.70
N LEU A 64 11.18 -2.97 8.96
CA LEU A 64 10.05 -2.72 9.86
C LEU A 64 9.97 -1.24 10.26
N ALA A 65 8.82 -0.84 10.81
CA ALA A 65 8.51 0.53 11.24
C ALA A 65 9.66 1.26 11.96
N GLU A 66 10.29 0.62 12.94
CA GLU A 66 11.38 1.20 13.74
C GLU A 66 12.63 1.54 12.90
N PHE A 67 12.78 0.92 11.73
CA PHE A 67 13.89 1.10 10.80
C PHE A 67 13.42 1.67 9.45
N ASN A 68 12.20 2.20 9.39
CA ASN A 68 11.66 2.81 8.17
C ASN A 68 12.13 4.27 8.07
N PRO A 69 12.97 4.63 7.09
CA PRO A 69 13.51 6.00 6.96
C PRO A 69 12.48 7.02 6.50
N LEU A 70 11.34 6.59 5.94
CA LEU A 70 10.28 7.50 5.52
C LEU A 70 9.48 8.04 6.71
N ILE A 71 9.45 7.34 7.85
CA ILE A 71 8.64 7.76 9.01
C ILE A 71 9.12 9.07 9.62
N PRO A 72 10.39 9.20 10.07
CA PRO A 72 10.85 10.46 10.66
C PRO A 72 10.92 11.61 9.66
N TYR A 73 10.88 11.30 8.35
CA TYR A 73 10.96 12.26 7.25
C TYR A 73 9.70 12.22 6.36
N ALA A 74 8.53 11.90 6.93
CA ALA A 74 7.33 11.62 6.15
C ALA A 74 6.91 12.79 5.25
N GLN A 75 6.97 14.01 5.77
CA GLN A 75 6.66 15.21 4.99
C GLN A 75 7.66 15.40 3.84
N THR A 76 8.96 15.27 4.11
CA THR A 76 10.03 15.34 3.09
C THR A 76 9.85 14.29 1.98
N ALA A 77 9.49 13.05 2.35
CA ALA A 77 9.24 11.98 1.40
C ALA A 77 8.03 12.29 0.50
N VAL A 78 6.93 12.77 1.10
CA VAL A 78 5.75 13.19 0.34
C VAL A 78 6.09 14.34 -0.60
N ASP A 79 6.84 15.33 -0.14
CA ASP A 79 7.21 16.50 -0.96
C ASP A 79 8.15 16.12 -2.10
N ALA A 80 9.06 15.16 -1.90
CA ALA A 80 9.87 14.61 -2.99
C ALA A 80 8.97 14.01 -4.09
N HIS A 81 8.01 13.17 -3.69
CA HIS A 81 7.16 12.43 -4.62
C HIS A 81 6.14 13.34 -5.34
N LYS A 82 5.57 14.34 -4.64
CA LYS A 82 4.74 15.39 -5.27
C LYS A 82 5.46 16.14 -6.38
N ASN A 83 6.79 16.24 -6.28
CA ASN A 83 7.63 16.89 -7.27
C ASN A 83 8.23 15.90 -8.28
N ASN A 84 7.64 14.70 -8.43
CA ASN A 84 8.11 13.64 -9.34
C ASN A 84 9.58 13.23 -9.12
N ARG A 85 10.03 13.18 -7.85
CA ARG A 85 11.38 12.74 -7.46
C ARG A 85 11.30 11.57 -6.49
N GLU A 86 12.38 10.77 -6.42
CA GLU A 86 12.55 9.75 -5.39
C GLU A 86 12.91 10.37 -4.04
N PHE A 87 12.53 9.69 -2.95
CA PHE A 87 13.11 9.92 -1.63
C PHE A 87 14.47 9.22 -1.51
N TYR A 88 15.54 9.94 -1.85
CA TYR A 88 16.91 9.43 -1.76
C TYR A 88 17.40 9.35 -0.31
N LEU A 89 18.10 8.25 0.01
CA LEU A 89 18.74 8.03 1.31
C LEU A 89 20.13 8.68 1.33
N THR A 90 20.16 10.01 1.47
CA THR A 90 21.40 10.77 1.62
C THR A 90 22.00 10.58 3.03
N PRO A 91 23.26 10.97 3.27
CA PRO A 91 23.86 10.93 4.61
C PRO A 91 23.09 11.71 5.69
N ASP A 92 22.24 12.67 5.30
CA ASP A 92 21.42 13.48 6.20
C ASP A 92 20.10 12.80 6.61
N ILE A 93 19.74 11.70 5.94
CA ILE A 93 18.60 10.88 6.34
C ILE A 93 19.06 9.93 7.44
N LEU A 94 18.71 10.25 8.68
CA LEU A 94 19.23 9.58 9.86
C LEU A 94 18.21 8.63 10.52
N LEU A 95 18.70 7.49 10.98
CA LEU A 95 18.02 6.60 11.93
C LEU A 95 18.90 6.49 13.17
N ASN A 96 18.36 6.83 14.34
CA ASN A 96 19.09 6.80 15.62
C ASN A 96 20.43 7.57 15.57
N GLY A 97 20.45 8.72 14.89
CA GLY A 97 21.64 9.60 14.78
C GLY A 97 22.70 9.13 13.80
N ARG A 98 22.46 8.09 13.00
CA ARG A 98 23.37 7.57 11.98
C ARG A 98 22.69 7.51 10.61
N ALA A 99 23.46 7.51 9.53
CA ALA A 99 22.91 7.40 8.18
C ALA A 99 22.01 6.16 8.05
N ALA A 100 20.81 6.34 7.50
CA ALA A 100 19.81 5.28 7.43
C ALA A 100 20.32 4.07 6.65
N THR A 101 21.12 4.28 5.60
CA THR A 101 21.74 3.21 4.81
C THR A 101 22.65 2.32 5.67
N GLU A 102 23.51 2.91 6.51
CA GLU A 102 24.38 2.17 7.42
C GLU A 102 23.57 1.35 8.44
N VAL A 103 22.55 1.96 9.04
CA VAL A 103 21.70 1.29 10.02
C VAL A 103 20.97 0.09 9.40
N ILE A 104 20.38 0.28 8.20
CA ILE A 104 19.67 -0.80 7.51
C ILE A 104 20.61 -1.95 7.15
N LEU A 105 21.81 -1.65 6.64
CA LEU A 105 22.82 -2.65 6.29
C LEU A 105 23.31 -3.43 7.52
N GLU A 106 23.62 -2.72 8.61
CA GLU A 106 24.09 -3.34 9.85
C GLU A 106 23.03 -4.27 10.45
N ILE A 107 21.77 -3.83 10.52
CA ILE A 107 20.68 -4.64 11.05
C ILE A 107 20.40 -5.86 10.16
N ALA A 108 20.48 -5.71 8.83
CA ALA A 108 20.33 -6.82 7.90
C ALA A 108 21.41 -7.90 8.14
N GLU A 109 22.66 -7.48 8.35
CA GLU A 109 23.79 -8.37 8.62
C GLU A 109 23.64 -9.08 9.97
N GLN A 110 23.30 -8.33 11.03
CA GLN A 110 23.04 -8.90 12.37
C GLN A 110 21.91 -9.94 12.35
N ASP A 111 20.92 -9.74 11.50
CA ASP A 111 19.74 -10.60 11.42
C ASP A 111 19.89 -11.70 10.34
N THR A 112 21.04 -11.83 9.68
CA THR A 112 21.28 -12.80 8.57
C THR A 112 20.89 -14.22 8.97
N ALA A 113 21.34 -14.70 10.14
CA ALA A 113 21.08 -16.05 10.64
C ALA A 113 19.68 -16.24 11.24
N ARG A 114 18.89 -15.17 11.41
CA ARG A 114 17.54 -15.28 11.98
C ARG A 114 16.56 -15.81 10.95
N PRO A 115 15.53 -16.58 11.36
CA PRO A 115 14.42 -16.91 10.48
C PRO A 115 13.77 -15.64 9.89
N THR A 116 13.36 -15.68 8.61
CA THR A 116 12.78 -14.54 7.87
C THR A 116 11.76 -13.73 8.67
N TYR A 117 10.79 -14.39 9.30
CA TYR A 117 9.72 -13.75 10.07
C TYR A 117 10.18 -13.10 11.39
N LYS A 118 11.42 -13.31 11.82
CA LYS A 118 12.05 -12.67 12.99
C LYS A 118 13.01 -11.54 12.61
N LYS A 119 13.42 -11.41 11.34
CA LYS A 119 14.34 -10.37 10.89
C LYS A 119 13.74 -8.97 11.05
N ARG A 120 14.51 -7.99 11.51
CA ARG A 120 14.12 -6.58 11.63
C ARG A 120 14.29 -5.85 10.29
N VAL A 121 15.32 -6.23 9.54
CA VAL A 121 15.54 -5.86 8.15
C VAL A 121 15.81 -7.15 7.36
N ILE A 122 15.17 -7.30 6.22
CA ILE A 122 15.40 -8.41 5.29
C ILE A 122 16.18 -7.92 4.07
N ASN A 123 17.28 -8.60 3.73
CA ASN A 123 17.95 -8.43 2.44
C ASN A 123 17.29 -9.38 1.42
N LEU A 124 16.63 -8.81 0.42
CA LEU A 124 16.06 -9.53 -0.72
C LEU A 124 17.00 -9.55 -1.93
N GLY A 125 18.19 -8.96 -1.83
CA GLY A 125 19.19 -8.92 -2.90
C GLY A 125 18.65 -8.24 -4.15
N LYS A 126 18.92 -8.83 -5.32
CA LYS A 126 18.47 -8.35 -6.63
C LYS A 126 17.18 -9.01 -7.11
N THR A 127 16.31 -9.40 -6.17
CA THR A 127 15.04 -10.04 -6.50
C THR A 127 14.19 -9.12 -7.36
N LYS A 128 13.53 -9.69 -8.36
CA LYS A 128 12.64 -8.97 -9.27
C LYS A 128 11.19 -9.13 -8.85
N THR A 129 10.34 -8.22 -9.30
CA THR A 129 8.89 -8.39 -9.25
C THR A 129 8.51 -9.79 -9.75
N HIS A 130 7.65 -10.46 -9.01
CA HIS A 130 7.27 -11.84 -9.29
C HIS A 130 5.85 -12.14 -8.81
N ASN A 131 5.23 -13.14 -9.42
CA ASN A 131 3.94 -13.66 -8.96
C ASN A 131 4.17 -14.71 -7.88
N VAL A 132 3.32 -14.68 -6.85
CA VAL A 132 3.32 -15.64 -5.75
C VAL A 132 1.98 -16.37 -5.75
N PRO A 133 1.95 -17.68 -6.00
CA PRO A 133 0.75 -18.49 -5.82
C PRO A 133 0.23 -18.37 -4.38
N THR A 134 -1.09 -18.23 -4.21
CA THR A 134 -1.69 -17.99 -2.90
C THR A 134 -1.54 -19.17 -1.93
N ASP A 135 -1.29 -20.38 -2.41
CA ASP A 135 -0.92 -21.54 -1.58
C ASP A 135 0.56 -21.57 -1.18
N SER A 136 1.42 -20.76 -1.81
CA SER A 136 2.86 -20.68 -1.56
C SER A 136 3.29 -19.42 -0.81
N PHE A 137 2.36 -18.62 -0.27
CA PHE A 137 2.71 -17.41 0.50
C PHE A 137 3.66 -17.66 1.68
N ALA A 138 3.63 -18.85 2.29
CA ALA A 138 4.50 -19.19 3.41
C ALA A 138 5.95 -19.51 3.00
N ASP A 139 6.21 -19.59 1.70
CA ASP A 139 7.52 -19.87 1.11
C ASP A 139 8.15 -18.62 0.51
N ASP A 140 7.36 -17.56 0.26
CA ASP A 140 7.89 -16.27 -0.17
C ASP A 140 8.49 -15.47 1.00
N ASN A 141 9.75 -15.04 0.84
CA ASN A 141 10.48 -14.35 1.90
C ASN A 141 9.91 -12.95 2.19
N GLY A 142 9.45 -12.22 1.18
CA GLY A 142 8.86 -10.89 1.35
C GLY A 142 7.55 -10.96 2.12
N ILE A 143 6.64 -11.85 1.72
CA ILE A 143 5.35 -12.04 2.38
C ILE A 143 5.53 -12.57 3.81
N VAL A 144 6.42 -13.54 4.03
CA VAL A 144 6.70 -14.07 5.37
C VAL A 144 7.29 -13.00 6.29
N PHE A 145 8.16 -12.14 5.77
CA PHE A 145 8.69 -10.99 6.50
C PHE A 145 7.57 -10.04 6.94
N LEU A 146 6.73 -9.60 6.00
CA LEU A 146 5.61 -8.67 6.26
C LEU A 146 4.56 -9.28 7.21
N ALA A 147 4.23 -10.56 7.02
CA ALA A 147 3.28 -11.27 7.88
C ALA A 147 3.85 -11.58 9.28
N ARG A 148 5.17 -11.47 9.48
CA ARG A 148 5.86 -11.83 10.73
C ARG A 148 5.55 -13.26 11.21
N SER A 149 5.14 -14.14 10.29
CA SER A 149 4.71 -15.49 10.58
C SER A 149 4.44 -16.28 9.30
N LYS A 150 5.07 -17.46 9.15
CA LYS A 150 4.71 -18.40 8.08
C LYS A 150 3.24 -18.83 8.15
N LYS A 151 2.70 -19.00 9.36
CA LYS A 151 1.29 -19.36 9.57
C LYS A 151 0.36 -18.27 9.05
N LEU A 152 0.62 -16.99 9.38
CA LEU A 152 -0.21 -15.89 8.91
C LEU A 152 -0.09 -15.69 7.40
N ALA A 153 1.11 -15.84 6.83
CA ALA A 153 1.31 -15.79 5.39
C ALA A 153 0.46 -16.85 4.68
N LYS A 154 0.52 -18.11 5.14
CA LYS A 154 -0.34 -19.20 4.65
C LYS A 154 -1.82 -18.87 4.78
N GLU A 155 -2.27 -18.42 5.95
CA GLU A 155 -3.66 -18.07 6.21
C GLU A 155 -4.14 -16.94 5.30
N SER A 156 -3.30 -15.94 5.04
CA SER A 156 -3.61 -14.81 4.16
C SER A 156 -3.78 -15.26 2.72
N GLY A 157 -2.87 -16.09 2.22
CA GLY A 157 -2.97 -16.64 0.87
C GLY A 157 -4.21 -17.52 0.69
N LEU A 158 -4.46 -18.44 1.63
CA LEU A 158 -5.68 -19.27 1.63
C LEU A 158 -6.96 -18.44 1.75
N PHE A 159 -6.94 -17.36 2.52
CA PHE A 159 -8.06 -16.42 2.61
C PHE A 159 -8.38 -15.81 1.25
N LEU A 160 -7.39 -15.28 0.53
CA LEU A 160 -7.57 -14.77 -0.84
C LEU A 160 -8.11 -15.87 -1.77
N LYS A 161 -7.45 -17.02 -1.81
CA LYS A 161 -7.86 -18.16 -2.66
C LYS A 161 -9.31 -18.56 -2.44
N ASN A 162 -9.71 -18.75 -1.18
CA ASN A 162 -10.99 -19.33 -0.83
C ASN A 162 -12.13 -18.31 -0.80
N LYS A 163 -11.85 -17.02 -0.58
CA LYS A 163 -12.88 -15.98 -0.44
C LYS A 163 -13.06 -15.12 -1.68
N THR A 164 -12.04 -15.01 -2.53
CA THR A 164 -12.13 -14.22 -3.77
C THR A 164 -11.82 -15.00 -5.03
N GLY A 165 -11.25 -16.21 -4.92
CA GLY A 165 -10.80 -16.97 -6.08
C GLY A 165 -9.44 -16.53 -6.62
N ILE A 166 -8.75 -15.58 -5.96
CA ILE A 166 -7.42 -15.11 -6.36
C ILE A 166 -6.40 -16.25 -6.16
N ARG A 167 -5.82 -16.72 -7.27
CA ARG A 167 -4.88 -17.86 -7.27
C ARG A 167 -3.42 -17.44 -7.12
N GLU A 168 -3.10 -16.22 -7.51
CA GLU A 168 -1.77 -15.64 -7.40
C GLU A 168 -1.89 -14.13 -7.18
N VAL A 169 -0.87 -13.55 -6.56
CA VAL A 169 -0.71 -12.10 -6.42
C VAL A 169 0.65 -11.70 -6.94
N THR A 170 0.79 -10.47 -7.40
CA THR A 170 2.11 -9.94 -7.73
C THR A 170 2.71 -9.27 -6.51
N PHE A 171 3.97 -9.59 -6.24
CA PHE A 171 4.83 -8.84 -5.33
C PHE A 171 5.68 -7.88 -6.17
N TYR A 172 5.27 -6.63 -6.24
CA TYR A 172 5.97 -5.59 -6.99
C TYR A 172 7.14 -5.05 -6.18
N LEU A 173 8.35 -5.31 -6.65
CA LEU A 173 9.60 -4.92 -6.00
C LEU A 173 10.24 -3.70 -6.67
N LEU A 174 11.03 -2.97 -5.89
CA LEU A 174 11.70 -1.75 -6.33
C LEU A 174 12.55 -2.00 -7.58
N PRO A 175 12.58 -1.06 -8.54
CA PRO A 175 13.58 -1.09 -9.60
C PRO A 175 14.98 -0.91 -9.00
N ILE A 176 15.95 -1.73 -9.41
CA ILE A 176 17.33 -1.55 -8.97
C ILE A 176 17.91 -0.31 -9.65
N GLN A 177 18.43 0.63 -8.85
CA GLN A 177 19.05 1.87 -9.33
C GLN A 177 20.45 2.05 -8.73
N SER A 178 21.22 2.99 -9.28
CA SER A 178 22.57 3.32 -8.81
C SER A 178 22.59 4.20 -7.55
N LYS A 179 21.47 4.86 -7.24
CA LYS A 179 21.32 5.73 -6.06
C LYS A 179 20.50 5.02 -5.01
N ASP A 180 20.81 5.27 -3.75
CA ASP A 180 20.09 4.69 -2.64
C ASP A 180 18.80 5.49 -2.39
N TYR A 181 17.67 4.79 -2.27
CA TYR A 181 16.35 5.39 -2.10
C TYR A 181 15.39 4.45 -1.38
N ALA A 182 14.28 4.99 -0.87
CA ALA A 182 13.28 4.21 -0.14
C ALA A 182 11.85 4.50 -0.61
N ARG A 183 10.99 3.48 -0.51
CA ARG A 183 9.55 3.54 -0.78
C ARG A 183 8.77 2.89 0.36
N SER A 184 7.57 3.39 0.63
CA SER A 184 6.66 2.77 1.60
C SER A 184 6.11 1.46 1.04
N PHE A 185 5.73 0.53 1.93
CA PHE A 185 4.97 -0.63 1.55
C PHE A 185 3.47 -0.29 1.44
N TRP A 186 2.86 -0.72 0.34
CA TRP A 186 1.43 -0.59 0.07
C TRP A 186 0.80 -1.97 -0.14
N LEU A 187 -0.21 -2.29 0.67
CA LEU A 187 -1.02 -3.49 0.49
C LEU A 187 -2.32 -3.12 -0.23
N ASP A 188 -2.42 -3.56 -1.48
CA ASP A 188 -3.54 -3.24 -2.38
C ASP A 188 -4.88 -3.71 -1.80
N CYS A 189 -5.97 -3.14 -2.31
CA CYS A 189 -7.32 -3.60 -2.03
C CYS A 189 -7.53 -5.09 -2.38
N ILE A 190 -8.63 -5.66 -1.88
CA ILE A 190 -9.07 -7.01 -2.22
C ILE A 190 -10.40 -6.88 -2.94
N GLY A 191 -10.40 -7.12 -4.25
CA GLY A 191 -11.62 -7.34 -5.03
C GLY A 191 -12.02 -6.20 -5.98
N HIS A 192 -11.32 -5.06 -6.01
CA HIS A 192 -11.45 -4.14 -7.15
C HIS A 192 -10.87 -4.84 -8.39
N GLY A 193 -11.75 -5.24 -9.31
CA GLY A 193 -11.38 -6.09 -10.45
C GLY A 193 -10.83 -7.48 -10.06
N GLY A 194 -11.12 -7.97 -8.85
CA GLY A 194 -10.63 -9.28 -8.39
C GLY A 194 -9.13 -9.33 -8.11
N ARG A 195 -8.49 -8.20 -7.77
CA ARG A 195 -7.04 -8.11 -7.54
C ARG A 195 -6.71 -7.98 -6.05
N SER A 196 -5.46 -8.33 -5.70
CA SER A 196 -4.76 -7.98 -4.47
C SER A 196 -3.26 -8.15 -4.71
N ASN A 197 -2.43 -7.24 -4.24
CA ASN A 197 -1.00 -7.20 -4.53
C ASN A 197 -0.19 -6.61 -3.37
N PHE A 198 1.10 -6.91 -3.36
CA PHE A 198 2.09 -6.35 -2.45
C PHE A 198 2.93 -5.34 -3.24
N TYR A 199 2.81 -4.05 -2.96
CA TYR A 199 3.51 -3.00 -3.69
C TYR A 199 4.64 -2.39 -2.85
N CYS A 200 5.84 -2.47 -3.39
CA CYS A 200 7.03 -1.78 -2.90
C CYS A 200 7.64 -0.87 -3.97
N ASP A 201 7.20 -1.00 -5.22
CA ASP A 201 7.61 -0.17 -6.36
C ASP A 201 6.71 1.04 -6.56
N TYR A 202 5.65 1.19 -5.77
CA TYR A 202 4.78 2.34 -5.90
C TYR A 202 5.32 3.49 -5.06
N TRP A 203 5.59 4.62 -5.71
CA TRP A 203 6.07 5.83 -5.05
C TRP A 203 4.94 6.77 -4.61
N ASP A 204 3.69 6.61 -5.02
CA ASP A 204 2.71 7.64 -4.67
C ASP A 204 2.31 7.53 -3.19
N LEU A 205 2.77 8.52 -2.43
CA LEU A 205 2.45 8.72 -1.01
C LEU A 205 1.50 9.91 -0.80
N TYR A 206 1.04 10.55 -1.87
CA TYR A 206 0.31 11.81 -1.82
C TYR A 206 -1.17 11.72 -2.23
N TYR A 207 -1.63 10.59 -2.80
CA TYR A 207 -3.00 10.42 -3.28
C TYR A 207 -4.00 10.02 -2.18
N ASP A 208 -5.26 10.32 -2.43
CA ASP A 208 -6.44 10.06 -1.58
C ASP A 208 -6.83 8.57 -1.50
N LEU A 209 -6.31 7.74 -2.39
CA LEU A 209 -6.61 6.32 -2.44
C LEU A 209 -5.94 5.51 -1.32
N GLY A 210 -5.11 6.14 -0.48
CA GLY A 210 -4.40 5.51 0.63
C GLY A 210 -4.79 5.92 2.03
N SER A 211 -4.81 4.95 2.95
CA SER A 211 -4.82 5.20 4.40
C SER A 211 -3.76 4.36 5.09
N LEU A 212 -3.22 4.86 6.20
CA LEU A 212 -2.29 4.13 7.06
C LEU A 212 -3.00 3.16 8.04
N PHE A 213 -4.33 3.01 7.92
CA PHE A 213 -5.21 2.80 9.07
C PHE A 213 -6.29 1.76 8.96
N ARG A 214 -6.23 0.80 8.03
CA ARG A 214 -7.34 -0.15 7.96
C ARG A 214 -7.30 -1.25 9.04
N VAL A 215 -7.24 -0.84 10.31
CA VAL A 215 -7.70 -1.60 11.47
C VAL A 215 -8.79 -0.76 12.15
N ARG A 216 -10.06 -1.17 11.99
CA ARG A 216 -11.20 -0.56 12.70
C ARG A 216 -11.36 -1.24 14.06
N GLY A 217 -11.44 -0.47 15.14
CA GLY A 217 -12.30 -0.81 16.28
C GLY A 217 -11.74 -0.67 17.69
N LYS A 218 -12.36 0.23 18.47
CA LYS A 218 -12.94 -0.14 19.77
C LYS A 218 -14.30 0.54 19.96
N LYS A 219 -15.35 -0.15 19.51
CA LYS A 219 -16.71 -0.27 20.11
C LYS A 219 -17.56 -1.12 19.15
N SER A 220 -17.36 -2.44 19.19
CA SER A 220 -18.34 -3.40 18.69
C SER A 220 -18.99 -4.06 19.89
N ALA A 221 -19.88 -3.33 20.55
CA ALA A 221 -20.97 -3.92 21.31
C ALA A 221 -22.24 -3.49 20.57
N GLU A 222 -22.95 -4.50 20.07
CA GLU A 222 -24.34 -4.50 19.58
C GLU A 222 -24.80 -3.32 18.70
N GLY A 223 -25.09 -3.61 17.43
CA GLY A 223 -25.99 -2.76 16.62
C GLY A 223 -25.44 -2.11 15.35
N ALA A 224 -24.35 -2.60 14.74
CA ALA A 224 -23.93 -2.09 13.42
C ALA A 224 -24.67 -2.84 12.29
N GLN A 225 -25.59 -2.14 11.62
CA GLN A 225 -26.23 -2.60 10.38
C GLN A 225 -25.17 -3.01 9.35
N LYS A 226 -25.38 -4.18 8.75
CA LYS A 226 -24.69 -4.59 7.51
C LYS A 226 -25.02 -3.57 6.42
N ILE A 227 -24.05 -2.73 6.07
CA ILE A 227 -24.11 -1.99 4.82
C ILE A 227 -23.97 -3.03 3.71
N SER A 228 -24.98 -3.11 2.85
CA SER A 228 -24.99 -4.12 1.80
C SER A 228 -23.97 -3.77 0.71
N PRO A 229 -23.39 -4.74 -0.01
CA PRO A 229 -22.47 -4.48 -1.13
C PRO A 229 -23.05 -3.58 -2.24
N LYS A 230 -24.38 -3.38 -2.29
CA LYS A 230 -25.02 -2.44 -3.21
C LYS A 230 -24.79 -0.97 -2.82
N GLU A 231 -24.59 -0.68 -1.54
CA GLU A 231 -24.37 0.69 -1.04
C GLU A 231 -22.90 1.11 -1.15
N MET A 232 -21.95 0.17 -1.25
CA MET A 232 -20.54 0.47 -1.56
C MET A 232 -20.29 0.86 -3.03
N ARG A 233 -21.25 0.64 -3.94
CA ARG A 233 -21.09 0.93 -5.37
C ARG A 233 -21.43 2.37 -5.79
N ALA A 234 -21.70 3.26 -4.85
CA ALA A 234 -21.87 4.69 -5.14
C ALA A 234 -21.19 5.52 -4.06
N LEU A 235 -19.86 5.61 -4.11
CA LEU A 235 -19.25 6.82 -3.57
C LEU A 235 -19.53 7.92 -4.60
N PRO A 236 -20.25 9.01 -4.24
CA PRO A 236 -20.45 10.11 -5.17
C PRO A 236 -19.08 10.65 -5.58
N TYR A 237 -18.90 10.92 -6.87
CA TYR A 237 -17.69 11.55 -7.39
C TYR A 237 -17.42 12.84 -6.63
N THR A 238 -16.15 13.09 -6.31
CA THR A 238 -15.76 14.40 -5.80
C THR A 238 -15.99 15.46 -6.87
N GLN A 239 -16.17 16.72 -6.48
CA GLN A 239 -16.33 17.82 -7.44
C GLN A 239 -15.13 17.91 -8.40
N GLU A 240 -13.95 17.54 -7.92
CA GLU A 240 -12.72 17.50 -8.72
C GLU A 240 -12.76 16.39 -9.78
N GLN A 241 -13.25 15.20 -9.44
CA GLN A 241 -13.48 14.11 -10.40
C GLN A 241 -14.53 14.49 -11.45
N LEU A 242 -15.63 15.13 -11.02
CA LEU A 242 -16.65 15.65 -11.95
C LEU A 242 -16.09 16.68 -12.91
N ASN A 243 -15.26 17.62 -12.42
CA ASN A 243 -14.63 18.63 -13.24
C ASN A 243 -13.65 18.01 -14.26
N SER A 244 -12.86 17.00 -13.85
CA SER A 244 -11.96 16.26 -14.74
C SER A 244 -12.70 15.53 -15.86
N PHE A 245 -13.85 14.90 -15.55
CA PHE A 245 -14.70 14.26 -16.56
C PHE A 245 -15.33 15.28 -17.52
N LEU A 246 -15.80 16.41 -17.00
CA LEU A 246 -16.37 17.48 -17.83
C LEU A 246 -15.31 18.08 -18.77
N GLU A 247 -14.10 18.33 -18.28
CA GLU A 247 -12.97 18.81 -19.08
C GLU A 247 -12.62 17.81 -20.19
N THR A 248 -12.57 16.52 -19.86
CA THR A 248 -12.33 15.45 -20.83
C THR A 248 -13.44 15.41 -21.89
N ALA A 249 -14.71 15.42 -21.49
CA ALA A 249 -15.85 15.42 -22.41
C ALA A 249 -15.87 16.66 -23.32
N GLN A 250 -15.53 17.82 -22.79
CA GLN A 250 -15.45 19.07 -23.53
C GLN A 250 -14.28 19.06 -24.53
N GLY A 251 -13.13 18.50 -24.14
CA GLY A 251 -12.00 18.25 -25.04
C GLY A 251 -12.34 17.33 -26.22
N ILE A 252 -13.23 16.33 -26.01
CA ILE A 252 -13.72 15.45 -27.08
C ILE A 252 -14.63 16.24 -28.01
N LYS A 253 -15.59 16.98 -27.44
CA LYS A 253 -16.55 17.79 -28.20
C LYS A 253 -15.86 18.84 -29.08
N GLU A 254 -14.77 19.42 -28.60
CA GLU A 254 -13.98 20.43 -29.32
C GLU A 254 -12.96 19.83 -30.29
N GLY A 255 -12.89 18.50 -30.43
CA GLY A 255 -11.94 17.81 -31.32
C GLY A 255 -10.48 17.94 -30.90
N LYS A 256 -10.23 18.34 -29.64
CA LYS A 256 -8.89 18.62 -29.09
C LYS A 256 -8.18 17.39 -28.55
N LEU A 257 -8.91 16.28 -28.37
CA LEU A 257 -8.33 15.00 -27.97
C LEU A 257 -7.84 14.23 -29.20
N GLY A 258 -6.55 14.39 -29.50
CA GLY A 258 -5.86 13.54 -30.49
C GLY A 258 -5.85 12.06 -30.10
N THR A 259 -5.42 11.21 -31.03
CA THR A 259 -5.43 9.71 -30.98
C THR A 259 -4.68 9.05 -29.81
N LEU A 260 -4.15 9.81 -28.84
CA LEU A 260 -3.24 9.34 -27.79
C LEU A 260 -3.85 9.22 -26.38
N GLN A 261 -5.17 9.31 -26.20
CA GLN A 261 -5.77 9.22 -24.85
C GLN A 261 -6.92 8.20 -24.73
N ALA A 262 -6.76 7.02 -25.33
CA ALA A 262 -7.71 5.90 -25.20
C ALA A 262 -8.02 5.55 -23.73
N GLY A 263 -7.03 5.65 -22.83
CA GLY A 263 -7.23 5.41 -21.39
C GLY A 263 -8.16 6.42 -20.72
N LYS A 264 -8.15 7.71 -21.12
CA LYS A 264 -9.08 8.71 -20.57
C LYS A 264 -10.50 8.56 -21.13
N LEU A 265 -10.62 8.03 -22.35
CA LEU A 265 -11.91 7.70 -22.93
C LEU A 265 -12.55 6.51 -22.22
N GLU A 266 -11.76 5.47 -21.90
CA GLU A 266 -12.22 4.35 -21.06
C GLU A 266 -12.64 4.82 -19.67
N GLU A 267 -11.87 5.70 -19.05
CA GLU A 267 -12.18 6.27 -17.73
C GLU A 267 -13.51 7.08 -17.75
N LEU A 268 -13.72 7.89 -18.78
CA LEU A 268 -14.98 8.62 -19.00
C LEU A 268 -16.16 7.67 -19.27
N ILE A 269 -15.97 6.63 -20.09
CA ILE A 269 -17.02 5.63 -20.39
C ILE A 269 -17.42 4.88 -19.12
N LEU A 270 -16.44 4.42 -18.33
CA LEU A 270 -16.68 3.76 -17.05
C LEU A 270 -17.39 4.70 -16.06
N GLY A 271 -17.04 5.98 -16.07
CA GLY A 271 -17.70 7.02 -15.29
C GLY A 271 -19.18 7.19 -15.64
N LEU A 272 -19.48 7.36 -16.93
CA LEU A 272 -20.85 7.50 -17.44
C LEU A 272 -21.71 6.24 -17.23
N MET A 273 -21.12 5.05 -17.36
CA MET A 273 -21.81 3.78 -17.12
C MET A 273 -22.20 3.57 -15.65
N GLN A 274 -21.50 4.21 -14.70
CA GLN A 274 -21.92 4.24 -13.30
C GLN A 274 -23.07 5.23 -13.06
N PHE A 275 -23.08 6.36 -13.77
CA PHE A 275 -24.14 7.37 -13.69
C PHE A 275 -25.48 6.85 -14.21
N ALA A 276 -25.48 6.09 -15.31
CA ALA A 276 -26.69 5.51 -15.92
C ALA A 276 -27.31 4.33 -15.14
N LYS A 277 -26.66 3.86 -14.07
CA LYS A 277 -27.15 2.77 -13.20
C LYS A 277 -27.76 3.28 -11.89
N GLN A 278 -27.74 4.59 -11.66
CA GLN A 278 -28.51 5.28 -10.63
C GLN A 278 -29.87 5.69 -11.21
#